data_AF-A0A831RDK2-F1
#
_entry.id   AF-A0A831RDK2-F1
#
_cell.length_a   1.000
_cell.length_b   1.000
_cell.length_c   1.000
_cell.angle_alpha   90.00
_cell.angle_beta   90.00
_cell.angle_gamma   90.00
#
_symmetry.space_group_name_H-M   'P 1'
#
loop_
_entity.id
_entity.type
_entity.pdbx_description
1 polymer ?
#
loop_
_entity_poly.entity_id
_entity_poly.type
_entity_poly.pdbx_seq_one_letter_code
_entity_poly.pdbx_strand_id
1 'polypeptide(L)' 'TKSRYQMIDVNVYQENIFHTKMMLKEFDLDDYLFDPDDVILSPSEREAVRQKVQREMAEIFYGRNYDEVG' A
#
# COMPACT_ATOMS: atom_id res chain seq x y z
N THR A 1 5.39 16.21 8.60
CA THR A 1 5.50 15.23 7.49
C THR A 1 5.70 13.80 7.98
N LYS A 2 6.71 13.47 8.80
CA LYS A 2 6.98 12.09 9.26
C LYS A 2 5.83 11.41 10.03
N SER A 3 5.01 12.17 10.77
CA SER A 3 3.92 11.65 11.59
C SER A 3 2.84 10.89 10.81
N ARG A 4 2.68 11.19 9.51
CA ARG A 4 1.73 10.56 8.59
C ARG A 4 2.10 9.14 8.19
N TYR A 5 3.35 8.73 8.42
CA TYR A 5 3.88 7.48 7.90
C TYR A 5 4.22 6.52 9.03
N GLN A 6 3.91 5.25 8.81
CA GLN A 6 4.60 4.14 9.45
C GLN A 6 5.92 3.93 8.71
N MET A 7 7.02 3.83 9.45
CA MET A 7 8.35 3.74 8.89
C MET A 7 9.08 2.54 9.50
N ILE A 8 9.81 1.80 8.66
CA ILE A 8 10.71 0.73 9.09
C ILE A 8 12.05 0.88 8.39
N ASP A 9 13.13 0.65 9.13
CA ASP A 9 14.47 0.62 8.56
C ASP A 9 14.83 -0.83 8.23
N VAL A 10 15.30 -1.06 7.01
CA VAL A 10 15.67 -2.38 6.50
C VAL A 10 17.14 -2.36 6.12
N ASN A 11 17.89 -3.32 6.64
CA ASN A 11 19.29 -3.52 6.33
C ASN A 11 19.49 -4.88 5.64
N VAL A 12 19.96 -4.86 4.40
CA VAL A 12 20.29 -6.04 3.59
C VAL A 12 21.80 -6.11 3.45
N TYR A 13 22.45 -6.73 4.43
CA TYR A 13 23.92 -6.78 4.52
C TYR A 13 24.57 -7.45 3.31
N GLN A 14 23.97 -8.53 2.79
CA GLN A 14 24.50 -9.29 1.66
C GLN A 14 24.63 -8.43 0.39
N GLU A 15 23.74 -7.45 0.24
CA GLU A 15 23.68 -6.55 -0.92
C GLU A 15 24.33 -5.18 -0.65
N ASN A 16 24.86 -4.94 0.56
CA ASN A 16 25.33 -3.63 1.03
C ASN A 16 24.27 -2.50 0.89
N ILE A 17 23.01 -2.81 1.12
CA ILE A 17 21.89 -1.85 1.00
C ILE A 17 21.24 -1.60 2.36
N PHE A 18 21.06 -0.32 2.68
CA PHE A 18 20.22 0.15 3.78
C PHE A 18 19.18 1.14 3.25
N HIS A 19 17.90 0.91 3.55
CA HIS A 19 16.83 1.82 3.16
C HIS A 19 15.71 1.87 4.20
N THR A 20 15.02 3.00 4.26
CA THR A 20 13.80 3.18 5.06
C THR A 20 12.59 2.95 4.16
N LYS A 21 11.68 2.08 4.58
CA LYS A 21 10.36 1.95 3.95
C LYS A 21 9.35 2.82 4.68
N MET A 22 8.41 3.41 3.94
CA MET A 22 7.36 4.27 4.48
C MET A 22 6.00 3.86 3.92
N MET A 23 5.00 3.74 4.79
CA MET A 23 3.59 3.53 4.40
C MET A 23 2.73 4.60 5.07
N LEU A 24 1.75 5.16 4.37
CA LEU A 24 0.78 6.08 4.97
C LEU A 24 -0.02 5.36 6.06
N LYS A 25 -0.23 6.02 7.20
CA LYS A 25 -1.04 5.47 8.30
C LYS A 25 -2.53 5.48 7.97
N GLU A 26 -2.96 6.52 7.27
CA GLU A 26 -4.34 6.69 6.83
C GLU A 26 -4.41 6.31 5.36
N PHE A 27 -5.32 5.39 5.06
CA PHE A 27 -5.61 4.96 3.70
C PHE A 27 -6.83 5.72 3.19
N ASP A 28 -6.66 6.44 2.10
CA ASP A 28 -7.75 6.98 1.30
C ASP A 28 -7.65 6.36 -0.09
N LEU A 29 -8.74 5.78 -0.61
CA LEU A 29 -8.72 5.16 -1.93
C LEU A 29 -8.57 6.20 -3.03
N ASP A 30 -9.05 7.42 -2.81
CA ASP A 30 -9.08 8.46 -3.84
C ASP A 30 -7.67 8.94 -4.21
N ASP A 31 -6.69 8.77 -3.30
CA ASP A 31 -5.26 8.99 -3.58
C ASP A 31 -4.66 7.96 -4.57
N TYR A 32 -5.36 6.85 -4.85
CA TYR A 32 -4.89 5.75 -5.69
C TYR A 32 -5.74 5.55 -6.95
N LEU A 33 -6.84 6.27 -7.10
CA LEU A 33 -7.65 6.25 -8.32
C LEU A 33 -7.09 7.22 -9.35
N PHE A 34 -7.09 6.82 -10.62
CA PHE A 34 -6.81 7.74 -11.73
C PHE A 34 -8.08 8.53 -12.03
N ASP A 35 -8.01 9.84 -11.87
CA ASP A 35 -9.12 10.78 -12.08
C ASP A 35 -10.39 10.38 -11.28
N PRO A 36 -10.34 10.50 -9.93
CA PRO A 36 -11.41 9.99 -9.05
C PRO A 36 -12.79 10.60 -9.33
N ASP A 37 -12.84 11.78 -9.94
CA ASP A 37 -14.08 12.46 -10.31
C ASP A 37 -14.79 11.81 -11.51
N ASP A 38 -14.05 11.13 -12.39
CA ASP A 38 -14.58 10.42 -13.56
C ASP A 38 -14.88 8.93 -13.30
N VAL A 39 -14.46 8.41 -12.13
CA VAL A 39 -14.57 6.99 -11.77
C VAL A 39 -15.85 6.73 -10.96
N ILE A 40 -16.91 6.31 -11.65
CA ILE A 40 -18.15 5.87 -11.01
C ILE A 40 -18.02 4.39 -10.63
N LEU A 41 -17.58 4.12 -9.40
CA LEU A 41 -17.61 2.78 -8.81
C LEU A 41 -18.85 2.59 -7.94
N SER A 42 -19.50 1.44 -8.06
CA SER A 42 -20.48 1.03 -7.05
C SER A 42 -19.80 0.86 -5.69
N PRO A 43 -20.55 0.96 -4.56
CA PRO A 43 -19.97 0.74 -3.24
C PRO A 43 -19.24 -0.60 -3.09
N SER A 44 -19.75 -1.66 -3.73
CA SER A 44 -19.13 -2.99 -3.73
C SER A 44 -17.82 -3.03 -4.51
N GLU A 45 -17.76 -2.39 -5.68
CA GLU A 45 -16.52 -2.31 -6.47
C GLU A 45 -15.48 -1.47 -5.75
N ARG A 46 -15.89 -0.35 -5.15
CA ARG A 46 -15.02 0.52 -4.37
C ARG A 46 -14.38 -0.25 -3.21
N GLU A 47 -15.15 -1.09 -2.53
CA GLU A 47 -14.62 -1.95 -1.45
C GLU A 47 -13.66 -3.03 -1.98
N ALA A 48 -14.00 -3.69 -3.09
CA ALA A 48 -13.13 -4.68 -3.70
C ALA A 48 -11.79 -4.07 -4.16
N VAL A 49 -11.82 -2.88 -4.76
CA VAL A 49 -10.60 -2.15 -5.16
C VAL A 49 -9.80 -1.72 -3.94
N ARG A 50 -10.45 -1.18 -2.89
CA ARG A 50 -9.80 -0.84 -1.62
C ARG A 50 -8.99 -2.01 -1.07
N GLN A 51 -9.59 -3.20 -1.00
CA GLN A 51 -8.93 -4.38 -0.46
C GLN A 51 -7.71 -4.80 -1.30
N LYS A 52 -7.84 -4.74 -2.64
CA LYS A 52 -6.72 -5.04 -3.55
C LYS A 52 -5.56 -4.06 -3.38
N VAL A 53 -5.83 -2.75 -3.37
CA VAL A 53 -4.80 -1.73 -3.20
C VAL A 53 -4.12 -1.85 -1.84
N GLN A 54 -4.89 -2.06 -0.75
CA GLN A 54 -4.30 -2.25 0.57
C GLN A 54 -3.41 -3.48 0.65
N ARG A 55 -3.81 -4.58 0.00
CA ARG A 55 -2.99 -5.79 -0.10
C ARG A 55 -1.68 -5.51 -0.85
N GLU A 56 -1.75 -4.95 -2.05
CA GLU A 56 -0.56 -4.64 -2.86
C GLU A 56 0.40 -3.70 -2.12
N MET A 57 -0.12 -2.68 -1.46
CA MET A 57 0.67 -1.76 -0.63
C MET A 57 1.38 -2.49 0.52
N ALA A 58 0.69 -3.44 1.17
CA ALA A 58 1.29 -4.28 2.20
C ALA A 58 2.36 -5.21 1.63
N GLU A 59 2.14 -5.81 0.46
CA GLU A 59 3.12 -6.68 -0.20
C GLU A 59 4.41 -5.93 -0.53
N ILE A 60 4.29 -4.71 -1.07
CA ILE A 60 5.44 -3.83 -1.37
C ILE A 60 6.17 -3.44 -0.07
N PHE A 61 5.43 -3.02 0.96
CA PHE A 61 6.04 -2.57 2.21
C PHE A 61 6.75 -3.70 2.95
N TYR A 62 6.15 -4.89 3.01
CA TYR A 62 6.78 -6.04 3.67
C TYR A 62 7.74 -6.82 2.77
N GLY A 63 7.71 -6.58 1.45
CA GLY A 63 8.56 -7.27 0.48
C GLY A 63 8.24 -8.76 0.33
N ARG A 64 6.96 -9.13 0.49
CA ARG A 64 6.48 -10.51 0.31
C ARG A 64 5.09 -10.51 -0.30
N ASN A 65 4.77 -11.52 -1.10
CA ASN A 65 3.40 -11.74 -1.56
C ASN A 65 2.58 -12.41 -0.46
N TYR A 66 1.30 -12.05 -0.39
CA TYR A 66 0.31 -12.72 0.44
C TYR A 66 -0.53 -13.61 -0.47
N ASP A 67 -0.35 -14.92 -0.37
CA ASP A 67 -1.19 -15.87 -1.12
C ASP A 67 -2.68 -15.65 -0.74
N GLU A 68 -3.56 -15.66 -1.74
CA GLU A 68 -5.01 -15.67 -1.50
C GLU A 68 -5.36 -16.99 -0.82
N VAL A 69 -5.52 -16.97 0.51
CA VAL A 69 -6.10 -18.09 1.24
C VAL A 69 -7.57 -18.15 0.80
N GLY A 70 -7.86 -19.08 -0.11
CA GLY A 70 -9.20 -19.40 -0.59
C GLY A 70 -10.09 -20.06 0.46
#